data_AF-A0A084U302-F1
#
_entry.id   AF-A0A084U302-F1
#
_cell.length_a   1.000
_cell.length_b   1.000
_cell.length_c   1.000
_cell.angle_alpha   90.00
_cell.angle_beta   90.00
_cell.angle_gamma   90.00
#
_symmetry.space_group_name_H-M   'P 1'
#
loop_
_entity.id
_entity.type
_entity.pdbx_description
1 polymer ?
#
loop_
_entity_poly.entity_id
_entity_poly.type
_entity_poly.pdbx_seq_one_letter_code
_entity_poly.pdbx_strand_id
1 'polypeptide(L)' 'LVNESDYVFAMDNSNYQDLISFGVPKEKLFKITDYLKLQKYDEIPDPWYTNNFELTYSLLNEAIDNFLSTILK' A
#
# COMPACT_ATOMS: atom_id res chain seq x y z
N LEU A 1 -8.92 -4.66 14.99
CA LEU A 1 -7.84 -4.47 14.00
C LEU A 1 -8.35 -3.69 12.78
N VAL A 2 -8.85 -4.29 11.69
CA VAL A 2 -9.26 -3.49 10.49
C VAL A 2 -10.44 -2.55 10.76
N ASN A 3 -11.38 -2.93 11.63
CA ASN A 3 -12.50 -2.07 12.01
C ASN A 3 -12.11 -0.84 12.86
N GLU A 4 -10.92 -0.84 13.44
CA GLU A 4 -10.42 0.24 14.30
C GLU A 4 -9.41 1.14 13.57
N SER A 5 -8.99 0.78 12.35
CA SER A 5 -8.04 1.55 11.55
C SER A 5 -8.73 2.60 10.69
N ASP A 6 -8.19 3.82 10.68
CA ASP A 6 -8.64 4.92 9.81
C ASP A 6 -8.21 4.72 8.35
N TYR A 7 -7.02 4.13 8.15
CA TYR A 7 -6.43 3.85 6.85
C TYR A 7 -5.98 2.40 6.76
N VAL A 8 -6.30 1.73 5.66
CA VAL A 8 -5.91 0.37 5.34
C VAL A 8 -5.23 0.38 3.98
N PHE A 9 -3.96 -0.01 3.94
CA PHE A 9 -3.17 -0.02 2.70
C PHE A 9 -2.99 -1.45 2.20
N ALA A 10 -3.39 -1.69 0.95
CA ALA A 10 -3.03 -2.90 0.22
C ALA A 10 -1.66 -2.70 -0.48
N MET A 11 -0.80 -3.72 -0.39
CA MET A 11 0.53 -3.71 -1.03
C MET A 11 0.47 -4.11 -2.50
N ASP A 12 -0.43 -5.00 -2.85
CA ASP A 12 -0.64 -5.52 -4.21
C ASP A 12 -2.15 -5.63 -4.55
N ASN A 13 -2.48 -6.05 -5.78
CA ASN A 13 -3.87 -6.20 -6.18
C ASN A 13 -4.56 -7.36 -5.46
N SER A 14 -3.85 -8.44 -5.13
CA SER A 14 -4.45 -9.59 -4.44
C SER A 14 -4.96 -9.18 -3.06
N ASN A 15 -4.12 -8.52 -2.27
CA ASN A 15 -4.47 -7.96 -0.97
C ASN A 15 -5.65 -6.99 -1.09
N TYR A 16 -5.67 -6.15 -2.12
CA TYR A 16 -6.76 -5.21 -2.35
C TYR A 16 -8.10 -5.94 -2.58
N GLN A 17 -8.11 -6.96 -3.45
CA GLN A 17 -9.31 -7.76 -3.72
C GLN A 17 -9.74 -8.57 -2.49
N ASP A 18 -8.79 -9.15 -1.76
CA ASP A 18 -9.06 -9.91 -0.55
C ASP A 18 -9.69 -9.01 0.52
N LEU A 19 -9.17 -7.80 0.73
CA LEU A 19 -9.73 -6.83 1.68
C LEU A 19 -11.14 -6.39 1.27
N ILE A 20 -11.42 -6.21 -0.02
CA ILE A 20 -12.79 -5.98 -0.50
C ILE A 20 -13.69 -7.18 -0.15
N SER A 21 -13.21 -8.40 -0.39
CA SER A 21 -13.98 -9.63 -0.11
C SER A 21 -14.27 -9.82 1.38
N PHE A 22 -13.37 -9.36 2.24
CA PHE A 22 -13.53 -9.35 3.70
C PHE A 22 -14.43 -8.20 4.19
N GLY A 23 -14.96 -7.37 3.28
CA GLY A 23 -15.91 -6.32 3.60
C GLY A 23 -15.26 -5.07 4.19
N VAL A 24 -13.99 -4.81 3.89
CA VAL A 24 -13.32 -3.56 4.29
C VAL A 24 -13.98 -2.39 3.54
N PRO A 25 -14.53 -1.39 4.25
CA PRO A 25 -15.10 -0.20 3.62
C PRO A 25 -14.12 0.48 2.65
N LYS A 26 -14.61 0.82 1.45
CA LYS A 26 -13.78 1.37 0.37
C LYS A 26 -13.20 2.74 0.73
N GLU A 27 -13.89 3.50 1.57
CA GLU A 27 -13.48 4.82 2.05
C GLU A 27 -12.20 4.82 2.88
N LYS A 28 -11.83 3.66 3.47
CA LYS A 28 -10.59 3.49 4.22
C LYS A 28 -9.57 2.58 3.54
N LEU A 29 -9.88 2.06 2.35
CA LEU A 29 -9.03 1.12 1.62
C LEU A 29 -8.29 1.83 0.49
N PHE A 30 -6.97 1.80 0.56
CA PHE A 30 -6.08 2.48 -0.37
C PHE A 30 -5.03 1.49 -0.92
N LYS A 31 -4.52 1.73 -2.13
CA LYS A 31 -3.29 1.06 -2.57
C LYS A 31 -2.10 1.88 -2.13
N ILE A 32 -1.06 1.23 -1.59
CA ILE A 32 0.15 1.95 -1.18
C ILE A 32 0.89 2.55 -2.40
N THR A 33 0.75 1.94 -3.57
CA THR A 33 1.36 2.39 -4.83
C THR A 33 0.77 3.70 -5.36
N ASP A 34 -0.43 4.09 -4.94
CA ASP A 34 -1.02 5.40 -5.26
C ASP A 34 -0.20 6.57 -4.71
N TYR A 35 0.66 6.31 -3.72
CA TYR A 35 1.51 7.31 -3.06
C TYR A 35 2.96 7.31 -3.57
N LEU A 36 3.27 6.59 -4.65
CA LEU A 36 4.56 6.69 -5.33
C LEU A 36 4.62 7.92 -6.24
N LYS A 37 5.77 8.62 -6.30
CA LYS A 37 5.91 9.82 -7.16
C LYS A 37 5.85 9.47 -8.64
N LEU A 38 6.37 8.29 -8.98
CA LEU A 38 6.34 7.74 -10.33
C LEU A 38 5.50 6.48 -10.31
N GLN A 39 4.38 6.48 -11.04
CA GLN A 39 3.49 5.32 -11.25
C GLN A 39 4.16 4.27 -12.16
N LYS A 40 5.37 3.84 -11.80
CA LYS A 40 6.09 2.75 -12.46
C LYS A 40 5.69 1.38 -11.92
N TYR A 41 5.03 1.33 -10.77
CA TYR A 41 4.61 0.11 -10.10
C TYR A 41 3.12 0.20 -9.78
N ASP A 42 2.35 -0.79 -10.24
CA ASP A 42 0.94 -0.96 -9.83
C ASP A 42 0.85 -1.76 -8.52
N GLU A 43 1.87 -2.55 -8.20
CA GLU A 43 1.98 -3.39 -7.01
C GLU A 43 3.38 -3.30 -6.40
N ILE A 44 3.47 -3.45 -5.08
CA ILE A 44 4.74 -3.64 -4.39
C ILE A 44 5.21 -5.09 -4.61
N PRO A 45 6.37 -5.33 -5.24
CA PRO A 45 6.86 -6.68 -5.44
C PRO A 45 7.16 -7.34 -4.10
N ASP A 46 6.60 -8.54 -3.89
CA ASP A 46 6.83 -9.32 -2.68
C ASP A 46 8.30 -9.80 -2.65
N PRO A 47 9.05 -9.46 -1.59
CA PRO A 47 10.47 -9.78 -1.50
C PRO A 47 10.74 -11.28 -1.32
N TRP A 48 9.77 -12.06 -0.86
CA TRP A 48 9.89 -13.52 -0.74
C TRP A 48 10.01 -14.19 -2.12
N TYR A 49 9.26 -13.70 -3.11
CA TYR A 49 9.28 -14.26 -4.47
C TYR A 49 10.34 -13.62 -5.36
N THR A 50 10.61 -12.32 -5.18
CA THR A 50 11.59 -11.59 -5.99
C THR A 50 13.02 -11.67 -5.45
N ASN A 51 13.18 -12.05 -4.19
CA ASN A 51 14.44 -12.01 -3.45
C ASN A 51 15.09 -10.61 -3.42
N ASN A 52 14.29 -9.54 -3.61
CA ASN A 52 14.75 -8.16 -3.70
C ASN A 52 14.10 -7.28 -2.60
N PHE A 53 14.56 -7.48 -1.38
CA PHE A 53 14.09 -6.74 -0.20
C PHE A 53 14.37 -5.24 -0.29
N GLU A 54 15.48 -4.85 -0.92
CA GLU A 54 15.87 -3.45 -1.08
C GLU A 54 14.87 -2.68 -1.96
N LEU A 55 14.39 -3.31 -3.05
CA LEU A 55 13.37 -2.69 -3.88
C LEU A 55 12.05 -2.52 -3.13
N THR A 56 11.57 -3.57 -2.46
CA THR A 56 10.34 -3.50 -1.65
C THR A 56 10.45 -2.41 -0.59
N TYR A 57 11.57 -2.35 0.14
CA TYR A 57 11.83 -1.33 1.15
C TYR A 57 11.84 0.08 0.55
N SER A 58 12.57 0.29 -0.56
CA SER A 58 12.67 1.60 -1.20
C SER A 58 11.31 2.13 -1.65
N LEU A 59 10.46 1.27 -2.21
CA LEU A 59 9.11 1.65 -2.67
C LEU A 59 8.20 1.97 -1.48
N LEU A 60 8.22 1.14 -0.43
CA LEU A 60 7.43 1.40 0.77
C LEU A 60 7.87 2.68 1.47
N ASN A 61 9.18 2.92 1.61
CA ASN A 61 9.70 4.13 2.25
C ASN A 61 9.26 5.38 1.49
N GLU A 62 9.38 5.39 0.16
CA GLU A 62 8.92 6.51 -0.66
C GLU A 62 7.40 6.75 -0.51
N ALA A 63 6.60 5.69 -0.59
CA ALA A 63 5.15 5.79 -0.50
C ALA A 63 4.69 6.31 0.87
N ILE A 64 5.29 5.81 1.95
CA ILE A 64 4.96 6.23 3.32
C ILE A 64 5.34 7.70 3.53
N ASP A 65 6.53 8.13 3.11
CA ASP A 65 6.95 9.53 3.23
C ASP A 65 5.98 10.49 2.50
N ASN A 66 5.51 10.10 1.31
CA ASN A 66 4.54 10.88 0.56
C ASN A 66 3.16 10.89 1.23
N PHE A 67 2.67 9.73 1.69
CA PHE A 67 1.40 9.63 2.41
C PHE A 67 1.41 10.49 3.68
N LEU A 68 2.45 10.38 4.50
CA LEU A 68 2.61 11.21 5.71
C LEU A 68 2.56 12.70 5.38
N SER A 69 3.19 13.10 4.27
CA SER A 69 3.14 14.49 3.78
C SER A 69 1.75 14.95 3.32
N THR A 70 0.82 14.03 3.04
CA THR A 70 -0.58 14.36 2.72
C THR A 70 -1.44 14.59 3.96
N ILE A 71 -1.16 13.87 5.06
CA ILE A 71 -1.99 13.92 6.28
C ILE A 71 -1.48 14.94 7.31
N LEU A 72 -0.20 15.31 7.27
CA LEU A 72 0.41 16.27 8.20
C LEU A 72 0.28 17.74 7.73
N LYS A 73 -0.48 18.00 6.67
CA LYS A 73 -0.83 19.34 6.20
C LYS A 73 -2.08 19.86 6.88
#